data_AF-A0AAF0YJG8-F1
#
_entry.id   AF-A0AAF0YJG8-F1
#
_cell.length_a   1.000
_cell.length_b   1.000
_cell.length_c   1.000
_cell.angle_alpha   90.00
_cell.angle_beta   90.00
_cell.angle_gamma   90.00
#
_symmetry.space_group_name_H-M   'P 1'
#
loop_
_entity.id
_entity.type
_entity.pdbx_description
1 polymer ?
#
loop_
_entity_poly.entity_id
_entity_poly.type
_entity_poly.pdbx_seq_one_letter_code
_entity_poly.pdbx_strand_id
1 'polypeptide(L)'
;MKQLLLLIFILFNAWSAFDIYANYSADELIDWLSIRIILLVVSGALSVIYILLGSKKLTNILAVINIVLALTHFYRILLIYFT
;
A
#
# COMPACT_ATOMS: atom_id res chain seq x y z
N MET A 1 -17.11 -3.41 -8.43
CA MET A 1 -16.11 -4.42 -8.00
C MET A 1 -14.68 -3.90 -8.09
N LYS A 2 -14.15 -3.51 -9.27
CA LYS A 2 -12.77 -2.99 -9.42
C LYS A 2 -12.43 -1.80 -8.49
N GLN A 3 -13.37 -0.88 -8.32
CA GLN A 3 -13.21 0.30 -7.43
C GLN A 3 -13.27 -0.06 -5.94
N LEU A 4 -14.06 -1.07 -5.56
CA LEU A 4 -14.16 -1.52 -4.17
C LEU A 4 -12.84 -2.14 -3.72
N LEU A 5 -12.21 -2.95 -4.58
CA LEU A 5 -10.91 -3.55 -4.30
C LEU A 5 -9.82 -2.48 -4.13
N LEU A 6 -9.81 -1.47 -5.01
CA LEU A 6 -8.89 -0.32 -4.88
C LEU A 6 -9.13 0.47 -3.59
N LEU A 7 -10.38 0.69 -3.20
CA LEU A 7 -10.72 1.34 -1.92
C LEU A 7 -10.19 0.55 -0.72
N ILE A 8 -10.31 -0.78 -0.74
CA ILE A 8 -9.76 -1.64 0.32
C ILE A 8 -8.24 -1.52 0.38
N PHE A 9 -7.54 -1.56 -0.76
CA PHE A 9 -6.09 -1.37 -0.77
C PHE A 9 -5.65 0.01 -0.29
N ILE A 10 -6.38 1.06 -0.68
CA ILE A 10 -6.12 2.43 -0.21
C ILE A 10 -6.22 2.49 1.31
N LEU A 11 -7.31 1.97 1.88
CA LEU A 11 -7.53 1.96 3.32
C LEU A 11 -6.46 1.14 4.05
N PHE A 12 -6.12 -0.04 3.52
CA PHE A 12 -5.06 -0.88 4.07
C PHE A 12 -3.70 -0.17 4.06
N ASN A 13 -3.28 0.40 2.92
CA ASN A 13 -1.99 1.08 2.80
C ASN A 13 -1.92 2.32 3.67
N ALA A 14 -3.00 3.11 3.75
CA ALA A 14 -3.07 4.29 4.60
C ALA A 14 -3.01 3.91 6.09
N TRP A 15 -3.81 2.93 6.50
CA TRP A 15 -3.81 2.44 7.88
C TRP A 15 -2.44 1.84 8.26
N SER A 16 -1.89 0.97 7.42
CA SER A 16 -0.60 0.32 7.69
C SER A 16 0.54 1.34 7.74
N ALA A 17 0.57 2.32 6.85
CA ALA A 17 1.57 3.39 6.90
C ALA A 17 1.49 4.21 8.19
N PHE A 18 0.28 4.45 8.70
CA PHE A 18 0.07 5.16 9.96
C PHE A 18 0.43 4.30 11.18
N ASP A 19 -0.01 3.05 11.20
CA ASP A 19 0.23 2.09 12.28
C ASP A 19 1.73 1.85 12.49
N ILE A 20 2.47 1.69 11.40
CA ILE A 20 3.94 1.58 11.39
C ILE A 20 4.59 2.81 12.04
N TYR A 21 4.10 4.02 11.73
CA TYR A 21 4.67 5.25 12.30
C TYR A 21 4.36 5.41 13.80
N ALA A 22 3.17 5.01 14.24
CA ALA A 22 2.70 5.30 15.59
C ALA A 22 3.07 4.23 16.62
N ASN A 23 3.15 2.96 16.22
CA ASN A 23 3.06 1.84 17.17
C ASN A 23 4.23 0.84 17.11
N TYR A 24 5.10 0.87 16.10
CA TYR A 24 6.09 -0.19 15.91
C TYR A 24 7.51 0.25 16.26
N SER A 25 8.17 -0.57 17.09
CA SER A 25 9.63 -0.66 17.15
C SER A 25 10.18 -1.53 16.01
N ALA A 26 11.48 -1.42 15.70
CA ALA A 26 12.09 -2.16 14.59
C ALA A 26 11.91 -3.69 14.71
N ASP A 27 11.98 -4.23 15.94
CA ASP A 27 11.84 -5.66 16.21
C ASP A 27 10.41 -6.18 15.99
N GLU A 28 9.38 -5.44 16.43
CA GLU A 28 7.97 -5.79 16.21
C GLU A 28 7.57 -5.68 14.74
N LEU A 29 8.28 -4.83 13.98
CA LEU A 29 8.02 -4.65 12.56
C LEU A 29 8.32 -5.93 11.78
N ILE A 30 9.37 -6.67 12.18
CA ILE A 30 9.88 -7.87 11.47
C ILE A 30 8.83 -8.99 11.44
N ASP A 31 8.09 -9.20 12.52
CA ASP A 31 7.10 -10.29 12.63
C ASP A 31 5.99 -10.17 11.59
N TRP A 32 5.57 -8.94 11.28
CA TRP A 32 4.51 -8.66 10.30
C TRP A 32 5.04 -8.13 8.96
N LEU A 33 6.36 -7.95 8.83
CA LEU A 33 7.01 -7.33 7.67
C LEU A 33 6.72 -8.09 6.38
N SER A 34 6.83 -9.41 6.43
CA SER A 34 6.62 -10.28 5.28
C SER A 34 5.20 -10.15 4.70
N ILE A 35 4.18 -10.19 5.56
CA ILE A 35 2.77 -10.03 5.18
C ILE A 35 2.51 -8.63 4.61
N ARG A 36 3.05 -7.59 5.26
CA ARG A 36 2.90 -6.19 4.82
C ARG A 36 3.50 -5.97 3.44
N ILE A 37 4.71 -6.49 3.18
CA ILE A 37 5.37 -6.41 1.87
C ILE A 37 4.59 -7.17 0.79
N ILE A 38 4.08 -8.37 1.08
CA ILE A 38 3.28 -9.13 0.10
C ILE A 38 2.03 -8.35 -0.28
N LEU A 39 1.28 -7.86 0.72
CA LEU A 39 0.06 -7.08 0.47
C LEU A 39 0.34 -5.79 -0.29
N LEU A 40 1.44 -5.12 0.03
CA LEU A 40 1.91 -3.93 -0.66
C LEU A 40 2.18 -4.21 -2.16
N VAL A 41 2.94 -5.26 -2.44
CA VAL A 41 3.32 -5.65 -3.82
C VAL A 41 2.07 -6.01 -4.62
N VAL A 42 1.18 -6.83 -4.05
CA VAL A 42 -0.09 -7.20 -4.70
C VAL A 42 -0.96 -5.96 -4.98
N SER A 43 -1.07 -5.06 -4.00
CA SER A 43 -1.77 -3.78 -4.10
C SER A 43 -1.22 -2.91 -5.25
N GLY A 44 0.10 -2.75 -5.31
CA GLY A 44 0.77 -1.95 -6.34
C GLY A 44 0.60 -2.56 -7.73
N ALA A 45 0.86 -3.86 -7.87
CA ALA A 45 0.73 -4.58 -9.14
C ALA A 45 -0.69 -4.50 -9.70
N LEU A 46 -1.72 -4.73 -8.87
CA LEU A 46 -3.12 -4.63 -9.30
C LEU A 46 -3.49 -3.21 -9.72
N SER A 47 -2.94 -2.18 -9.07
CA SER A 47 -3.17 -0.78 -9.43
C SER A 47 -2.60 -0.47 -10.82
N VAL A 48 -1.39 -0.95 -11.11
CA VAL A 48 -0.77 -0.82 -12.44
C VAL A 48 -1.58 -1.56 -13.50
N ILE A 49 -2.03 -2.79 -13.21
CA ILE A 49 -2.89 -3.56 -14.11
C ILE A 49 -4.19 -2.81 -14.43
N TYR A 50 -4.83 -2.17 -13.44
CA TYR A 50 -6.04 -1.38 -13.70
C TYR A 50 -5.80 -0.20 -14.64
N ILE A 51 -4.65 0.46 -14.54
CA ILE A 51 -4.27 1.56 -15.44
C ILE A 51 -4.04 1.02 -16.85
N LEU A 52 -3.27 -0.07 -16.99
CA LEU A 52 -2.92 -0.66 -18.29
C LEU A 52 -4.13 -1.24 -19.04
N LEU A 53 -5.13 -1.76 -18.31
CA LEU A 53 -6.37 -2.28 -18.91
C LEU A 53 -7.33 -1.17 -19.38
N GLY A 54 -6.90 0.09 -19.42
CA GLY A 54 -7.71 1.21 -19.91
C GLY A 54 -8.94 1.47 -19.05
N SER A 55 -8.81 1.39 -17.72
CA SER A 55 -9.96 1.55 -16.83
C SER A 55 -10.56 2.96 -16.87
N LYS A 56 -11.80 3.09 -16.39
CA LYS A 56 -12.52 4.38 -16.37
C LYS A 56 -11.73 5.42 -15.57
N LYS A 57 -11.90 6.71 -15.91
CA LYS A 57 -11.21 7.85 -15.27
C LYS A 57 -11.14 7.75 -13.74
N LEU A 58 -12.26 7.45 -13.07
CA LEU A 58 -12.31 7.29 -11.61
C LEU A 58 -11.45 6.12 -11.09
N THR A 59 -11.46 4.99 -11.80
CA THR A 59 -10.65 3.82 -11.43
C THR A 59 -9.15 4.09 -11.61
N ASN A 60 -8.76 4.83 -12.65
CA ASN A 60 -7.38 5.27 -12.81
C ASN A 60 -6.94 6.22 -11.68
N ILE A 61 -7.80 7.17 -11.28
CA ILE A 61 -7.51 8.06 -10.14
C ILE A 61 -7.29 7.26 -8.86
N LEU A 62 -8.20 6.31 -8.56
CA LEU A 62 -8.06 5.44 -7.38
C LEU A 62 -6.79 4.58 -7.43
N ALA A 63 -6.43 4.07 -8.61
CA ALA A 63 -5.19 3.31 -8.80
C ALA A 63 -3.94 4.17 -8.53
N VAL A 64 -3.91 5.41 -9.04
CA VAL A 64 -2.80 6.35 -8.79
C VAL A 64 -2.70 6.69 -7.30
N ILE A 65 -3.82 6.98 -6.63
CA ILE A 65 -3.84 7.23 -5.17
C ILE A 65 -3.28 6.02 -4.42
N ASN A 66 -3.72 4.81 -4.78
CA ASN A 66 -3.24 3.59 -4.13
C ASN A 66 -1.73 3.36 -4.33
N ILE A 67 -1.21 3.65 -5.53
CA ILE A 67 0.24 3.57 -5.80
C ILE A 67 1.01 4.53 -4.90
N VAL A 68 0.57 5.78 -4.79
CA VAL A 68 1.24 6.78 -3.92
C VAL A 68 1.22 6.33 -2.45
N LEU A 69 0.10 5.80 -1.97
CA LEU A 69 -0.01 5.27 -0.60
C LEU A 69 0.86 4.04 -0.38
N ALA A 70 0.94 3.13 -1.35
CA ALA A 70 1.83 1.99 -1.28
C ALA A 70 3.30 2.45 -1.22
N LEU A 71 3.72 3.40 -2.06
CA LEU A 71 5.08 3.94 -1.98
C LEU A 71 5.35 4.60 -0.61
N THR A 72 4.37 5.31 -0.05
CA THR A 72 4.49 5.91 1.29
C THR A 72 4.63 4.85 2.37
N HIS A 73 3.82 3.79 2.32
CA HIS A 73 3.89 2.65 3.23
C HIS A 73 5.27 1.97 3.15
N PHE A 74 5.77 1.71 1.95
CA PHE A 74 7.11 1.15 1.74
C PHE A 74 8.22 2.04 2.32
N TYR A 75 8.14 3.35 2.06
CA TYR A 75 9.11 4.30 2.58
C TYR A 75 9.13 4.33 4.11
N ARG A 76 7.97 4.17 4.77
CA ARG A 76 7.91 4.07 6.24
C ARG A 76 8.59 2.81 6.77
N ILE A 77 8.38 1.67 6.12
CA ILE A 77 9.09 0.43 6.44
C ILE A 77 10.60 0.64 6.35
N LEU A 78 11.08 1.25 5.26
CA LEU A 78 12.51 1.54 5.08
C LEU A 78 13.04 2.44 6.19
N LEU A 79 12.34 3.52 6.52
CA LEU A 79 12.78 4.45 7.57
C LEU A 79 13.03 3.73 8.89
N ILE A 80 12.06 2.94 9.38
CA ILE A 80 12.21 2.21 10.65
C ILE A 80 13.36 1.20 10.62
N TYR A 81 13.63 0.59 9.46
CA TYR A 81 14.71 -0.38 9.35
C TYR A 81 16.10 0.26 9.34
N PHE A 82 16.20 1.54 8.95
CA PHE A 82 17.46 2.28 8.83
C PHE A 82 17.69 3.32 9.93
N THR A 83 16.72 3.56 10.83
CA THR A 83 16.84 4.45 12.00
C THR A 83 16.84 3.65 13.30
#